data_AF-A0A0M2U0X5-F1
#
_entry.id   AF-A0A0M2U0X5-F1
#
_cell.length_a   1.000
_cell.length_b   1.000
_cell.length_c   1.000
_cell.angle_alpha   90.00
_cell.angle_beta   90.00
_cell.angle_gamma   90.00
#
_symmetry.space_group_name_H-M   'P 1'
#
loop_
_entity.id
_entity.type
_entity.pdbx_description
1 polymer ?
#
loop_
_entity_poly.entity_id
_entity_poly.type
_entity_poly.pdbx_seq_one_letter_code
_entity_poly.pdbx_strand_id
1 'polypeptide(L)' 'MTSEAQFQSAVDRFKYEVARELGIPLSPGYNGDLPSREAGRIGGKIGGKIGGHMVRDMIRLAEQQLRS' A
#
# COMPACT_ATOMS: atom_id res chain seq x y z
N MET A 1 -7.75 -14.14 12.33
CA MET A 1 -7.62 -14.03 10.87
C MET A 1 -7.87 -12.57 10.52
N THR A 2 -6.86 -11.85 10.03
CA THR A 2 -7.08 -10.50 9.50
C THR A 2 -7.74 -10.67 8.13
N SER A 3 -8.97 -10.19 7.96
CA SER A 3 -9.67 -10.30 6.68
C SER A 3 -8.99 -9.45 5.60
N GLU A 4 -9.19 -9.80 4.33
CA GLU A 4 -8.66 -9.04 3.18
C GLU A 4 -9.03 -7.54 3.28
N ALA A 5 -10.25 -7.24 3.72
CA ALA A 5 -10.71 -5.88 3.96
C ALA A 5 -9.89 -5.15 5.04
N GLN A 6 -9.52 -5.85 6.13
CA GLN A 6 -8.68 -5.28 7.17
C GLN A 6 -7.27 -4.98 6.66
N PHE A 7 -6.69 -5.87 5.85
CA PHE A 7 -5.39 -5.64 5.23
C PHE A 7 -5.41 -4.41 4.30
N GLN A 8 -6.39 -4.33 3.39
CA GLN A 8 -6.50 -3.17 2.51
C GLN A 8 -6.71 -1.87 3.27
N SER A 9 -7.50 -1.88 4.35
CA SER A 9 -7.66 -0.70 5.20
C SER A 9 -6.35 -0.27 5.87
N ALA A 10 -5.49 -1.22 6.25
CA ALA A 10 -4.21 -0.93 6.88
C ALA A 10 -3.23 -0.34 5.88
N VAL A 11 -3.15 -0.92 4.67
CA VAL A 11 -2.36 -0.39 3.55
C VAL A 11 -2.83 1.01 3.16
N ASP A 12 -4.14 1.21 3.08
CA ASP A 12 -4.74 2.50 2.74
C ASP A 12 -4.40 3.58 3.77
N ARG A 13 -4.36 3.27 5.06
CA ARG A 13 -3.89 4.23 6.08
C ARG A 13 -2.38 4.49 5.97
N PHE A 14 -1.59 3.43 5.81
CA PHE A 14 -0.14 3.52 5.77
C PHE A 14 0.38 4.41 4.63
N LYS A 15 -0.28 4.41 3.46
CA LYS A 15 0.14 5.27 2.34
C LYS A 15 0.07 6.77 2.66
N TYR A 16 -0.93 7.19 3.43
CA TYR A 16 -1.09 8.59 3.82
C TYR A 16 -0.08 8.99 4.91
N GLU A 17 0.22 8.08 5.83
CA GLU A 17 1.27 8.29 6.84
C GLU A 17 2.63 8.49 6.18
N VAL A 18 2.99 7.60 5.25
CA VAL A 18 4.22 7.69 4.44
C VAL A 18 4.25 9.00 3.64
N ALA A 19 3.14 9.39 3.02
CA ALA A 19 3.08 10.64 2.27
C ALA A 19 3.34 11.86 3.18
N ARG A 20 2.74 11.87 4.37
CA ARG A 20 2.94 12.93 5.37
C ARG A 20 4.39 13.01 5.83
N GLU A 21 5.03 11.88 6.12
CA GLU A 21 6.45 11.84 6.49
C GLU A 21 7.38 12.36 5.39
N LEU A 22 7.03 12.09 4.13
CA LEU A 22 7.80 12.53 2.97
C LEU A 22 7.48 13.97 2.54
N GLY A 23 6.50 14.63 3.16
CA GLY A 23 6.03 15.96 2.76
C GLY A 23 5.35 15.99 1.40
N ILE A 24 4.81 14.86 0.94
CA ILE A 24 4.17 14.72 -0.37
C ILE A 24 2.66 14.96 -0.21
N PRO A 25 2.04 15.85 -1.01
CA PRO A 25 0.63 16.20 -0.91
C PRO A 25 -0.27 15.11 -1.52
N LEU A 26 -0.37 13.95 -0.85
CA LEU A 26 -1.27 12.87 -1.23
C LEU A 26 -2.64 13.09 -0.57
N SER A 27 -3.68 13.24 -1.38
CA SER A 27 -5.06 13.46 -0.92
C SER A 27 -5.96 12.26 -1.21
N PRO A 28 -7.01 12.02 -0.40
CA PRO A 28 -8.09 11.12 -0.80
C PRO A 28 -8.78 11.65 -2.06
N GLY A 29 -8.82 10.86 -3.14
CA GLY A 29 -9.42 11.27 -4.41
C GLY A 29 -8.38 11.52 -5.51
N TYR A 30 -8.50 12.65 -6.20
CA TYR A 30 -7.69 12.95 -7.39
C TYR A 30 -6.29 13.45 -7.02
N ASN A 31 -5.27 12.81 -7.57
CA ASN A 31 -3.85 13.18 -7.42
C ASN A 31 -3.17 13.24 -8.80
N GLY A 32 -3.88 13.68 -9.85
CA GLY A 32 -3.33 13.69 -11.21
C GLY A 32 -2.15 14.64 -11.41
N ASP A 33 -2.09 15.70 -10.59
CA ASP A 33 -0.96 16.64 -10.58
C ASP A 33 0.23 16.13 -9.73
N LEU A 34 0.06 15.00 -9.02
CA LEU A 34 1.12 14.42 -8.22
C LEU A 34 2.19 13.83 -9.15
N PRO A 35 3.45 14.29 -9.07
CA PRO A 35 4.50 13.76 -9.92
C PRO A 35 4.66 12.24 -9.73
N SER A 36 4.75 11.48 -10.82
CA SER A 36 4.89 10.02 -10.75
C SER A 36 6.09 9.57 -9.91
N ARG A 37 7.14 10.39 -9.83
CA ARG A 37 8.29 10.18 -8.94
C ARG A 37 7.90 10.19 -7.46
N GLU A 38 7.02 11.10 -7.06
CA GLU A 38 6.55 11.22 -5.68
C GLU A 38 5.59 10.10 -5.32
N ALA A 39 4.63 9.80 -6.20
CA ALA A 39 3.79 8.61 -6.08
C ALA A 39 4.62 7.33 -5.96
N GLY A 40 5.70 7.21 -6.75
CA GLY A 40 6.65 6.10 -6.69
C GLY A 40 7.45 6.04 -5.39
N ARG A 41 7.77 7.16 -4.75
CA ARG A 41 8.42 7.19 -3.43
C ARG A 41 7.49 6.67 -2.34
N ILE A 42 6.21 7.04 -2.39
CA ILE A 42 5.17 6.55 -1.47
C ILE A 42 4.96 5.04 -1.68
N GLY A 43 4.66 4.61 -2.90
CA GLY A 43 4.51 3.19 -3.25
C GLY A 43 5.76 2.36 -2.94
N GLY A 44 6.94 2.98 -3.08
CA GLY A 44 8.21 2.36 -2.74
C GLY A 44 8.39 2.06 -1.26
N LYS A 45 7.82 2.88 -0.37
CA LYS A 45 7.86 2.68 1.09
C LYS A 45 6.78 1.72 1.59
N ILE A 46 5.66 1.64 0.86
CA ILE A 46 4.58 0.69 1.11
C ILE A 46 4.96 -0.72 0.63
N GLY A 47 5.64 -0.82 -0.52
CA GLY A 47 5.94 -2.12 -1.14
C GLY A 47 7.02 -2.12 -2.23
N GLY A 48 7.96 -1.17 -2.24
CA GLY A 48 9.03 -1.10 -3.26
C GLY A 48 10.15 -2.13 -3.09
N LYS A 49 11.09 -2.28 -4.03
CA LYS A 49 11.09 -1.99 -5.49
C LYS A 49 10.45 -3.22 -6.18
N ILE A 50 9.63 -3.06 -7.23
CA ILE A 50 8.84 -4.15 -7.88
C ILE A 50 7.63 -4.67 -7.04
N GLY A 51 6.89 -3.85 -6.27
CA GLY A 51 5.53 -4.15 -5.75
C GLY A 51 5.28 -5.45 -4.93
N GLY A 52 6.29 -6.29 -4.74
CA GLY A 52 6.06 -7.72 -4.57
C GLY A 52 6.02 -8.16 -3.12
N HIS A 53 6.55 -7.39 -2.17
CA HIS A 53 6.48 -7.79 -0.75
C HIS A 53 5.03 -7.83 -0.25
N MET A 54 4.30 -6.74 -0.46
CA MET A 54 2.90 -6.65 -0.11
C MET A 54 2.02 -7.68 -0.84
N VAL A 55 2.24 -7.85 -2.15
CA VAL A 55 1.50 -8.85 -2.94
C VAL A 55 1.83 -10.28 -2.50
N ARG A 56 3.09 -10.60 -2.20
CA ARG A 56 3.49 -11.91 -1.66
C ARG A 56 2.84 -12.20 -0.30
N ASP A 57 2.73 -11.18 0.55
CA ASP A 57 2.08 -11.33 1.84
C ASP A 57 0.56 -11.52 1.70
N MET A 58 -0.09 -10.83 0.75
CA MET A 58 -1.50 -11.08 0.41
C MET A 58 -1.73 -12.50 -0.12
N ILE A 59 -0.87 -12.97 -1.03
CA ILE A 59 -0.94 -14.33 -1.58
C ILE A 59 -0.79 -15.36 -0.46
N ARG A 60 0.20 -15.21 0.42
CA ARG A 60 0.41 -16.12 1.56
C ARG A 60 -0.81 -16.19 2.48
N LEU A 61 -1.43 -15.05 2.77
CA LEU A 61 -2.63 -14.99 3.61
C LEU A 61 -3.81 -15.70 2.94
N ALA A 62 -3.99 -15.52 1.63
CA ALA A 62 -5.04 -16.21 0.87
C ALA A 62 -4.82 -17.74 0.82
N GLU A 63 -3.58 -18.19 0.58
CA GLU A 63 -3.22 -19.62 0.59
C GLU A 63 -3.47 -20.29 1.94
N GLN A 64 -3.28 -19.57 3.05
CA GLN A 64 -3.58 -20.08 4.39
C GLN A 64 -5.08 -20.28 4.62
N GLN A 65 -5.94 -19.42 4.04
CA GLN A 65 -7.40 -19.55 4.13
C GLN A 65 -7.94 -20.71 3.30
N LEU A 66 -7.29 -21.04 2.18
CA LEU A 66 -7.69 -22.19 1.35
C LEU A 66 -7.31 -23.55 1.96
N ARG A 67 -6.39 -23.56 2.92
CA ARG A 67 -5.92 -24.77 3.61
C ARG A 67 -6.72 -25.12 4.86
N SER A 68 -7.67 -24.29 5.25
CA SER A 68 -8.64 -24.51 6.33
C SER A 68 -9.99 -24.89 5.78
#